data_AF-A0A0M0LFC5-F1
#
_entry.id   AF-A0A0M0LFC5-F1
#
_cell.length_a   1.000
_cell.length_b   1.000
_cell.length_c   1.000
_cell.angle_alpha   90.00
_cell.angle_beta   90.00
_cell.angle_gamma   90.00
#
_symmetry.space_group_name_H-M   'P 1'
#
loop_
_entity.id
_entity.type
_entity.pdbx_description
1 polymer ?
#
loop_
_entity_poly.entity_id
_entity_poly.type
_entity_poly.pdbx_seq_one_letter_code
_entity_poly.pdbx_strand_id
1 'polypeptide(L)'
;MRGVLRFHENPYQLVQIVNGEKRIYECPQTQIIRAVSSLKYWLQNNKYEIPIYYKIVMPNTNTFIKKRPKKVQLLFNKEISIFLEQLNSLPHKLNVEEFHLLCNQLKSQIKPYNPFPLCQKYNLQPENLIPGMICTCGASIEYSSRRSQCCSNCKAPKQIILEQTMLDWFQLFKPTITNKVCRGFLQIEDKFTISRLFKKMNLTPIGNTKSRVYHYDYNQPLFKK
;
A
#
# COMPACT_ATOMS: atom_id res chain seq x y z
N MET A 1 4.99 16.81 13.12
CA MET A 1 5.69 18.02 12.62
C MET A 1 6.22 18.82 13.81
N ARG A 2 7.25 19.67 13.64
CA ARG A 2 7.82 20.52 14.71
C ARG A 2 7.97 21.96 14.22
N GLY A 3 8.23 22.91 15.11
CA GLY A 3 8.43 24.31 14.74
C GLY A 3 7.10 25.05 14.53
N VAL A 4 7.09 26.05 13.67
CA VAL A 4 5.93 26.92 13.44
C VAL A 4 5.12 26.42 12.26
N LEU A 5 3.80 26.24 12.44
CA LEU A 5 2.87 25.88 11.37
C LEU A 5 1.91 27.02 11.04
N ARG A 6 1.63 27.19 9.75
CA ARG A 6 0.64 28.16 9.24
C ARG A 6 -0.23 27.49 8.19
N PHE A 7 -1.53 27.42 8.46
CA PHE A 7 -2.53 26.96 7.49
C PHE A 7 -2.97 28.14 6.62
N HIS A 8 -2.93 27.98 5.31
CA HIS A 8 -3.44 28.95 4.35
C HIS A 8 -4.67 28.39 3.63
N GLU A 9 -5.50 29.31 3.14
CA GLU A 9 -6.69 29.04 2.35
C GLU A 9 -6.58 30.06 1.19
N ASN A 10 -6.62 29.58 -0.06
CA ASN A 10 -6.35 30.35 -1.29
C ASN A 10 -4.86 30.60 -1.62
N PRO A 11 -4.10 29.57 -2.04
CA PRO A 11 -4.49 28.16 -2.09
C PRO A 11 -4.36 27.49 -0.72
N TYR A 12 -5.01 26.32 -0.56
CA TYR A 12 -4.82 25.53 0.64
C TYR A 12 -3.41 24.97 0.69
N GLN A 13 -2.66 25.32 1.73
CA GLN A 13 -1.32 24.81 1.96
C GLN A 13 -1.01 24.85 3.46
N LEU A 14 -0.17 23.91 3.90
CA LEU A 14 0.42 23.93 5.22
C LEU A 14 1.89 24.35 5.10
N VAL A 15 2.21 25.51 5.67
CA VAL A 15 3.57 26.02 5.72
C VAL A 15 4.20 25.68 7.06
N GLN A 16 5.35 25.01 7.04
CA GLN A 16 6.17 24.72 8.20
C GLN A 16 7.42 25.59 8.18
N ILE A 17 7.79 26.15 9.34
CA ILE A 17 9.04 26.89 9.54
C ILE A 17 9.81 26.25 10.68
N VAL A 18 11.04 25.81 10.42
CA VAL A 18 11.96 25.23 11.42
C VAL A 18 13.31 25.91 11.26
N ASN A 19 13.82 26.57 12.30
CA ASN A 19 15.12 27.25 12.29
C ASN A 19 15.32 28.20 11.07
N GLY A 20 14.26 28.89 10.65
CA GLY A 20 14.27 29.77 9.48
C GLY A 20 13.98 29.07 8.14
N GLU A 21 14.15 27.75 8.04
CA GLU A 21 13.82 27.00 6.82
C GLU A 21 12.31 26.84 6.65
N LYS A 22 11.81 27.13 5.44
CA LYS A 22 10.40 27.02 5.07
C LYS A 22 10.15 25.77 4.22
N ARG A 23 9.18 24.95 4.62
CA ARG A 23 8.68 23.79 3.86
C ARG A 23 7.18 23.94 3.62
N ILE A 24 6.72 23.52 2.45
CA ILE A 24 5.32 23.58 2.04
C ILE A 24 4.80 22.16 1.87
N TYR A 25 3.62 21.90 2.43
CA TYR A 25 2.93 20.63 2.37
C TYR A 25 1.51 20.82 1.87
N GLU A 26 0.92 19.75 1.34
CA GLU A 26 -0.53 19.69 1.14
C GLU A 26 -1.26 19.96 2.45
N CYS A 27 -2.37 20.69 2.37
CA CYS A 27 -3.11 21.10 3.55
C CYS A 27 -3.95 19.94 4.12
N PRO A 28 -3.74 19.52 5.38
CA PRO A 28 -4.56 18.49 6.02
C PRO A 28 -6.06 18.83 6.03
N GLN A 29 -6.39 20.12 6.06
CA GLN A 29 -7.78 20.58 5.96
C GLN A 29 -8.44 20.18 4.66
N THR A 30 -7.75 20.33 3.53
CA THR A 30 -8.29 19.93 2.23
C THR A 30 -8.41 18.42 2.13
N GLN A 31 -7.42 17.69 2.67
CA GLN A 31 -7.42 16.24 2.71
C GLN A 31 -8.65 15.70 3.45
N ILE A 32 -8.91 16.17 4.67
CA ILE A 32 -10.05 15.69 5.47
C ILE A 32 -11.40 16.10 4.87
N ILE A 33 -11.52 17.32 4.33
CA ILE A 33 -12.76 17.77 3.67
C ILE A 33 -13.09 16.87 2.47
N ARG A 34 -12.10 16.54 1.64
CA ARG A 34 -12.29 15.64 0.49
C ARG A 34 -12.67 14.22 0.95
N ALA A 35 -11.96 13.68 1.95
CA ALA A 35 -12.24 12.35 2.48
C ALA A 35 -13.67 12.24 3.05
N VAL A 36 -14.09 13.22 3.85
CA VAL A 36 -15.45 13.28 4.42
C VAL A 36 -16.50 13.41 3.33
N SER A 37 -16.26 14.25 2.31
CA SER A 37 -17.19 14.39 1.18
C SER A 37 -17.37 13.08 0.43
N SER A 38 -16.28 12.37 0.13
CA SER A 38 -16.34 11.07 -0.56
C SER A 38 -17.05 10.01 0.27
N LEU A 39 -16.74 9.92 1.56
CA LEU A 39 -17.41 8.97 2.45
C LEU A 39 -18.90 9.29 2.62
N LYS A 40 -19.26 10.57 2.75
CA LYS A 40 -20.66 10.99 2.84
C LYS A 40 -21.44 10.61 1.60
N TYR A 41 -20.88 10.88 0.42
CA TYR A 41 -21.48 10.49 -0.86
C TYR A 41 -21.70 8.97 -0.94
N TRP A 42 -20.70 8.18 -0.53
CA TRP A 42 -20.80 6.73 -0.49
C TRP A 42 -21.90 6.26 0.48
N LEU A 43 -21.96 6.80 1.69
CA LEU A 43 -22.99 6.45 2.68
C LEU A 43 -24.41 6.76 2.16
N GLN A 44 -24.60 7.93 1.57
CA GLN A 44 -25.89 8.35 1.01
C GLN A 44 -26.35 7.42 -0.13
N ASN A 45 -25.44 7.07 -1.05
CA ASN A 45 -25.76 6.14 -2.13
C ASN A 45 -26.13 4.73 -1.64
N ASN A 46 -25.61 4.32 -0.48
CA ASN A 46 -25.92 3.05 0.15
C ASN A 46 -27.01 3.17 1.24
N LYS A 47 -27.74 4.30 1.28
CA LYS A 47 -28.88 4.58 2.18
C LYS A 47 -28.54 4.58 3.67
N TYR A 48 -27.31 4.92 4.02
CA TYR A 48 -26.90 5.11 5.42
C TYR A 48 -26.96 6.59 5.83
N GLU A 49 -27.69 6.88 6.90
CA GLU A 49 -27.83 8.23 7.46
C GLU A 49 -26.99 8.40 8.75
N ILE A 50 -25.67 8.34 8.59
CA ILE A 50 -24.73 8.39 9.72
C ILE A 50 -23.92 9.69 9.64
N PRO A 51 -23.85 10.48 10.73
CA PRO A 51 -23.01 11.67 10.78
C PRO A 51 -21.52 11.30 10.77
N ILE A 52 -20.72 12.07 10.03
CA ILE A 52 -19.26 11.93 10.01
C ILE A 52 -18.66 13.06 10.84
N TYR A 53 -18.07 12.70 11.98
CA TYR A 53 -17.31 13.63 12.81
C TYR A 53 -15.82 13.54 12.48
N TYR A 54 -15.16 14.68 12.33
CA TYR A 54 -13.76 14.73 11.90
C TYR A 54 -13.03 15.92 12.52
N LYS A 55 -11.74 15.72 12.79
CA LYS A 55 -10.82 16.69 13.37
C LYS A 55 -9.43 16.47 12.77
N ILE A 56 -8.59 17.49 12.81
CA ILE A 56 -7.16 17.34 12.46
C ILE A 56 -6.38 17.19 13.76
N VAL A 57 -5.67 16.07 13.91
CA VAL A 57 -4.87 15.80 15.11
C VAL A 57 -3.42 16.22 14.88
N MET A 58 -2.88 17.01 15.80
CA MET A 58 -1.49 17.43 15.87
C MET A 58 -0.80 16.64 16.99
N PRO A 59 -0.11 15.53 16.68
CA PRO A 59 0.43 14.64 17.72
C PRO A 59 1.61 15.26 18.48
N ASN A 60 2.33 16.20 17.87
CA ASN A 60 3.45 16.89 18.52
C ASN A 60 3.00 18.22 19.15
N THR A 61 3.00 18.28 20.48
CA THR A 61 2.68 19.47 21.27
C THR A 61 3.75 20.56 21.19
N ASN A 62 4.99 20.22 20.81
CA ASN A 62 6.09 21.19 20.61
C ASN A 62 5.99 21.92 19.25
N THR A 63 4.77 22.07 18.74
CA THR A 63 4.46 22.73 17.47
C THR A 63 3.71 24.01 17.75
N PHE A 64 4.23 25.14 17.29
CA PHE A 64 3.56 26.42 17.43
C PHE A 64 2.62 26.65 16.25
N ILE A 65 1.30 26.54 16.47
CA ILE A 65 0.30 26.79 15.45
C ILE A 65 0.05 28.31 15.34
N LYS A 66 0.83 28.98 14.48
CA LYS A 66 0.73 30.45 14.30
C LYS A 66 -0.53 30.86 13.52
N LYS A 67 -1.00 30.02 12.60
CA LYS A 67 -2.26 30.26 11.87
C LYS A 67 -3.03 28.95 11.76
N ARG A 68 -4.24 28.90 12.34
CA ARG A 68 -5.11 27.73 12.38
C ARG A 68 -5.92 27.58 11.08
N PRO A 69 -6.32 26.34 10.71
CA PRO A 69 -7.35 26.10 9.70
C PRO A 69 -8.68 26.74 10.11
N LYS A 70 -9.47 27.27 9.16
CA LYS A 70 -10.75 27.93 9.49
C LYS A 70 -11.95 26.98 9.50
N LYS A 71 -11.91 25.92 8.69
CA LYS A 71 -13.06 25.02 8.47
C LYS A 71 -13.05 23.80 9.38
N VAL A 72 -11.88 23.39 9.86
CA VAL A 72 -11.73 22.15 10.64
C VAL A 72 -10.95 22.44 11.90
N GLN A 73 -11.48 22.00 13.03
CA GLN A 73 -10.81 22.15 14.32
C GLN A 73 -9.56 21.28 14.41
N LEU A 74 -8.49 21.87 14.97
CA LEU A 74 -7.29 21.15 15.37
C LEU A 74 -7.44 20.63 16.80
N LEU A 75 -6.91 19.44 17.04
CA LEU A 75 -6.75 18.87 18.38
C LEU A 75 -5.28 18.52 18.60
N PHE A 76 -4.76 18.79 19.79
CA PHE A 76 -3.56 18.15 20.28
C PHE A 76 -3.87 16.75 20.83
N ASN A 77 -2.83 15.95 21.03
CA ASN A 77 -2.94 14.57 21.52
C ASN A 77 -3.83 14.40 22.77
N LYS A 78 -3.73 15.30 23.75
CA LYS A 78 -4.50 15.25 25.00
C LYS A 78 -5.99 15.56 24.80
N GLU A 79 -6.35 16.27 23.73
CA GLU A 79 -7.75 16.63 23.43
C GLU A 79 -8.50 15.50 22.71
N ILE A 80 -7.80 14.45 22.27
CA ILE A 80 -8.43 13.30 21.59
C ILE A 80 -9.40 12.59 22.53
N SER A 81 -9.00 12.30 23.77
CA SER A 81 -9.87 11.60 24.73
C SER A 81 -11.16 12.39 25.01
N ILE A 82 -11.03 13.71 25.20
CA ILE A 82 -12.17 14.61 25.41
C ILE A 82 -13.11 14.56 24.20
N PHE A 83 -12.57 14.60 22.98
CA PHE A 83 -13.37 14.50 21.77
C PHE A 83 -14.08 13.14 21.64
N LEU A 84 -13.42 12.03 21.98
CA LEU A 84 -14.03 10.71 21.95
C LEU A 84 -15.12 10.53 23.01
N GLU A 85 -14.93 11.07 24.22
CA GLU A 85 -15.96 11.09 25.27
C GLU A 85 -17.19 11.87 24.82
N GLN A 86 -17.01 13.02 24.16
CA GLN A 86 -18.11 13.75 23.55
C GLN A 86 -18.86 12.90 22.52
N LEU A 87 -18.16 12.14 21.67
CA LEU A 87 -18.81 11.25 20.70
C LEU A 87 -19.54 10.08 21.36
N ASN A 88 -19.00 9.50 22.43
CA ASN A 88 -19.62 8.39 23.16
C ASN A 88 -20.91 8.82 23.88
N SER A 89 -21.06 10.10 24.19
CA SER A 89 -22.31 10.65 24.76
C SER A 89 -23.45 10.80 23.74
N LEU A 90 -23.16 10.68 22.44
CA LEU A 90 -24.16 10.77 21.38
C LEU A 90 -24.96 9.47 21.27
N PRO A 91 -26.25 9.55 20.86
CA PRO A 91 -27.05 8.35 20.66
C PRO A 91 -26.49 7.47 19.54
N HIS A 92 -26.52 6.15 19.76
CA HIS A 92 -26.15 5.19 18.73
C HIS A 92 -27.07 5.31 17.51
N LYS A 93 -26.48 5.39 16.32
CA LYS A 93 -27.20 5.46 15.04
C LYS A 93 -27.36 4.12 14.35
N LEU A 94 -26.51 3.17 14.70
CA LEU A 94 -26.55 1.80 14.21
C LEU A 94 -26.49 0.86 15.40
N ASN A 95 -27.16 -0.28 15.30
CA ASN A 95 -26.89 -1.42 16.14
C ASN A 95 -25.62 -2.16 15.66
N VAL A 96 -25.19 -3.17 16.44
CA VAL A 96 -23.96 -3.93 16.17
C VAL A 96 -24.04 -4.68 14.84
N GLU A 97 -25.18 -5.27 14.51
CA GLU A 97 -25.39 -6.04 13.28
C GLU A 97 -25.33 -5.14 12.04
N GLU A 98 -26.03 -4.00 12.07
CA GLU A 98 -26.02 -2.99 11.01
C GLU A 98 -24.61 -2.43 10.79
N PHE A 99 -23.86 -2.20 11.87
CA PHE A 99 -22.47 -1.76 11.79
C PHE A 99 -21.57 -2.80 11.12
N HIS A 100 -21.72 -4.09 11.45
CA HIS A 100 -21.00 -5.16 10.79
C HIS A 100 -21.36 -5.28 9.30
N LEU A 101 -22.65 -5.16 8.96
CA LEU A 101 -23.11 -5.17 7.58
C LEU A 101 -22.48 -4.03 6.77
N LEU A 102 -22.53 -2.80 7.30
CA LEU A 102 -21.89 -1.62 6.73
C LEU A 102 -20.39 -1.85 6.50
N CYS A 103 -19.69 -2.39 7.49
CA CYS A 103 -18.25 -2.66 7.39
C CYS A 103 -17.93 -3.70 6.30
N ASN A 104 -18.72 -4.76 6.18
CA ASN A 104 -18.53 -5.77 5.15
C ASN A 104 -18.80 -5.23 3.75
N GLN A 105 -19.84 -4.39 3.61
CA GLN A 105 -20.16 -3.72 2.35
C GLN A 105 -19.09 -2.70 1.94
N LEU A 106 -18.54 -1.94 2.89
CA LEU A 106 -17.37 -1.10 2.64
C LEU A 106 -16.21 -1.94 2.14
N LYS A 107 -15.84 -3.01 2.87
CA LYS A 107 -14.70 -3.88 2.52
C LYS A 107 -14.84 -4.51 1.14
N SER A 108 -16.03 -4.97 0.75
CA SER A 108 -16.24 -5.58 -0.57
C SER A 108 -16.11 -4.59 -1.72
N GLN A 109 -16.28 -3.29 -1.46
CA GLN A 109 -16.19 -2.23 -2.46
C GLN A 109 -14.85 -1.48 -2.44
N ILE A 110 -14.00 -1.69 -1.43
CA ILE A 110 -12.64 -1.15 -1.41
C ILE A 110 -11.87 -1.77 -2.58
N LYS A 111 -11.54 -0.93 -3.55
CA LYS A 111 -10.55 -1.27 -4.57
C LYS A 111 -9.19 -0.84 -4.04
N PRO A 112 -8.27 -1.78 -3.74
CA PRO A 112 -6.95 -1.40 -3.29
C PRO A 112 -6.29 -0.52 -4.35
N TYR A 113 -5.73 0.63 -3.92
CA TYR A 113 -4.92 1.45 -4.79
C TYR A 113 -3.69 0.64 -5.19
N ASN A 114 -3.69 0.18 -6.44
CA ASN A 114 -2.60 -0.61 -7.00
C ASN A 114 -1.88 0.22 -8.07
N PRO A 115 -0.85 1.02 -7.70
CA PRO A 115 -0.13 1.90 -8.61
C PRO A 115 0.89 1.13 -9.45
N PHE A 116 0.46 -0.03 -9.91
CA PHE A 116 1.26 -0.99 -10.63
C PHE A 116 1.37 -0.59 -12.11
N PRO A 117 2.54 -0.79 -12.76
CA PRO A 117 3.81 -1.29 -12.20
C PRO A 117 4.56 -0.30 -11.32
N LEU A 118 5.17 -0.80 -10.23
CA LEU A 118 5.90 0.07 -9.30
C LEU A 118 7.12 0.75 -9.94
N CYS A 119 7.78 0.11 -10.91
CA CYS A 119 8.88 0.75 -11.63
C CYS A 119 8.40 2.01 -12.37
N GLN A 120 7.22 1.96 -13.00
CA GLN A 120 6.64 3.11 -13.68
C GLN A 120 6.26 4.21 -12.68
N LYS A 121 5.65 3.84 -11.56
CA LYS A 121 5.24 4.79 -10.52
C LYS A 121 6.41 5.57 -9.92
N TYR A 122 7.52 4.88 -9.69
CA TYR A 122 8.71 5.45 -9.03
C TYR A 122 9.83 5.83 -10.01
N ASN A 123 9.58 5.78 -11.32
CA ASN A 123 10.58 6.02 -12.37
C ASN A 123 11.87 5.18 -12.20
N LEU A 124 11.72 3.92 -11.75
CA LEU A 124 12.83 2.99 -11.63
C LEU A 124 13.10 2.36 -13.00
N GLN A 125 14.36 2.38 -13.42
CA GLN A 125 14.80 1.66 -14.62
C GLN A 125 14.97 0.18 -14.28
N PRO A 126 14.28 -0.75 -14.97
CA PRO A 126 14.41 -2.20 -14.76
C PRO A 126 15.85 -2.71 -14.71
N GLU A 127 16.75 -2.09 -15.47
CA GLU A 127 18.16 -2.44 -15.62
C GLU A 127 18.97 -2.14 -14.35
N ASN A 128 18.50 -1.24 -13.50
CA ASN A 128 19.13 -0.89 -12.23
C ASN A 128 18.76 -1.88 -11.11
N LEU A 129 17.82 -2.79 -11.36
CA LEU A 129 17.39 -3.78 -10.38
C LEU A 129 18.28 -5.02 -10.46
N ILE A 130 18.75 -5.48 -9.31
CA ILE A 130 19.59 -6.66 -9.20
C ILE A 130 18.73 -7.90 -9.53
N PRO A 131 19.06 -8.70 -10.57
CA PRO A 131 18.38 -9.95 -10.84
C PRO A 131 18.86 -11.05 -9.89
N GLY A 132 18.07 -12.10 -9.73
CA GLY A 132 18.34 -13.25 -8.87
C GLY A 132 17.32 -13.40 -7.75
N MET A 133 17.49 -14.41 -6.91
CA MET A 133 16.66 -14.57 -5.71
C MET A 133 17.26 -13.76 -4.56
N ILE A 134 16.57 -12.71 -4.13
CA ILE A 134 17.03 -11.82 -3.06
C ILE A 134 16.21 -12.11 -1.80
N CYS A 135 16.90 -12.45 -0.71
CA CYS A 135 16.26 -12.64 0.58
C CYS A 135 15.87 -11.28 1.18
N THR A 136 14.83 -11.24 2.01
CA THR A 136 14.41 -10.05 2.76
C THR A 136 15.49 -9.49 3.69
N CYS A 137 16.50 -10.29 4.05
CA CYS A 137 17.69 -9.83 4.78
C CYS A 137 18.78 -9.19 3.88
N GLY A 138 18.53 -9.03 2.58
CA GLY A 138 19.45 -8.46 1.60
C GLY A 138 20.45 -9.46 0.99
N ALA A 139 20.50 -10.70 1.46
CA ALA A 139 21.39 -11.71 0.89
C ALA A 139 20.89 -12.21 -0.47
N SER A 140 21.77 -12.22 -1.47
CA SER A 140 21.51 -12.83 -2.77
C SER A 140 21.72 -14.35 -2.70
N ILE A 141 20.86 -15.12 -3.35
CA ILE A 141 20.86 -16.58 -3.30
C ILE A 141 20.83 -17.15 -4.71
N GLU A 142 21.77 -18.06 -4.97
CA GLU A 142 21.79 -18.81 -6.21
C GLU A 142 20.75 -19.93 -6.21
N TYR A 143 20.12 -20.14 -7.38
CA TYR A 143 19.31 -21.31 -7.61
C TYR A 143 20.20 -22.54 -7.87
N SER A 144 20.98 -22.99 -6.87
CA SER A 144 21.68 -24.27 -6.94
C SER A 144 20.83 -25.40 -6.36
N SER A 145 20.71 -26.52 -7.07
CA SER A 145 20.00 -27.73 -6.61
C SER A 145 20.78 -28.50 -5.53
N ARG A 146 22.06 -28.17 -5.29
CA ARG A 146 22.97 -29.04 -4.52
C ARG A 146 23.48 -28.49 -3.19
N ARG A 147 23.27 -27.22 -2.80
CA ARG A 147 24.04 -26.67 -1.64
C ARG A 147 23.35 -25.81 -0.59
N SER A 148 22.12 -25.33 -0.75
CA SER A 148 21.41 -24.74 0.40
C SER A 148 19.88 -24.74 0.25
N GLN A 149 19.19 -25.24 1.27
CA GLN A 149 17.73 -25.18 1.42
C GLN A 149 17.26 -23.85 2.02
N CYS A 150 18.18 -23.02 2.54
CA CYS A 150 17.87 -21.78 3.24
C CYS A 150 18.89 -20.67 2.97
N CYS A 151 18.52 -19.44 3.31
CA CYS A 151 19.43 -18.30 3.33
C CYS A 151 20.57 -18.54 4.33
N SER A 152 21.82 -18.28 3.94
CA SER A 152 22.97 -18.39 4.83
C SER A 152 22.92 -17.41 6.00
N ASN A 153 22.38 -16.20 5.77
CA ASN A 153 22.31 -15.09 6.71
C ASN A 153 21.14 -15.24 7.73
N CYS A 154 19.90 -15.27 7.26
CA CYS A 154 18.71 -15.30 8.14
C CYS A 154 18.01 -16.66 8.27
N LYS A 155 18.55 -17.71 7.63
CA LYS A 155 17.98 -19.08 7.60
C LYS A 155 16.58 -19.21 6.99
N ALA A 156 16.06 -18.17 6.34
CA ALA A 156 14.79 -18.25 5.62
C ALA A 156 14.81 -19.36 4.56
N PRO A 157 13.76 -20.21 4.47
CA PRO A 157 13.67 -21.26 3.46
C PRO A 157 13.74 -20.70 2.03
N LYS A 158 14.48 -21.40 1.16
CA LYS A 158 14.66 -21.03 -0.25
C LYS A 158 13.33 -20.93 -1.00
N GLN A 159 12.36 -21.78 -0.66
CA GLN A 159 11.01 -21.73 -1.25
C GLN A 159 10.33 -20.38 -0.96
N ILE A 160 10.38 -19.89 0.29
CA ILE A 160 9.80 -18.59 0.67
C ILE A 160 10.46 -17.45 -0.10
N ILE A 161 11.79 -17.52 -0.27
CA ILE A 161 12.55 -16.50 -0.99
C ILE A 161 12.21 -16.50 -2.48
N LEU A 162 12.06 -17.68 -3.09
CA LEU A 162 11.60 -17.81 -4.47
C LEU A 162 10.18 -17.27 -4.65
N GLU A 163 9.28 -17.56 -3.71
CA GLU A 163 7.91 -17.05 -3.73
C GLU A 163 7.88 -15.52 -3.68
N GLN A 164 8.66 -14.92 -2.76
CA GLN A 164 8.81 -13.48 -2.66
C GLN A 164 9.41 -12.88 -3.94
N THR A 165 10.48 -13.48 -4.47
CA THR A 165 11.14 -13.01 -5.70
C THR A 165 10.16 -13.00 -6.88
N MET A 166 9.32 -14.03 -7.00
CA MET A 166 8.30 -14.06 -8.05
C MET A 166 7.19 -13.03 -7.82
N LEU A 167 6.78 -12.77 -6.58
CA LEU A 167 5.86 -11.66 -6.27
C LEU A 167 6.47 -10.31 -6.66
N ASP A 168 7.76 -10.11 -6.38
CA ASP A 168 8.47 -8.88 -6.73
C ASP A 168 8.43 -8.62 -8.24
N TRP A 169 8.59 -9.67 -9.07
CA TRP A 169 8.41 -9.54 -10.52
C TRP A 169 7.06 -8.93 -10.88
N PHE A 170 5.99 -9.52 -10.35
CA PHE A 170 4.63 -9.10 -10.61
C PHE A 170 4.23 -7.82 -9.89
N GLN A 171 5.09 -7.21 -9.06
CA GLN A 171 4.84 -5.88 -8.50
C GLN A 171 5.68 -4.79 -9.18
N LEU A 172 6.93 -5.10 -9.51
CA LEU A 172 7.88 -4.16 -10.06
C LEU A 172 7.67 -3.94 -11.56
N PHE A 173 7.46 -5.01 -12.34
CA PHE A 173 7.57 -4.94 -13.80
C PHE A 173 6.24 -4.96 -14.54
N LYS A 174 5.53 -6.11 -14.57
CA LYS A 174 4.31 -6.31 -15.37
C LYS A 174 3.60 -7.62 -14.99
N PRO A 175 2.29 -7.78 -15.29
CA PRO A 175 1.50 -8.91 -14.80
C PRO A 175 1.74 -10.16 -15.65
N THR A 176 2.76 -10.13 -16.49
CA THR A 176 3.07 -11.17 -17.46
C THR A 176 4.55 -11.53 -17.43
N ILE A 177 4.84 -12.80 -17.66
CA ILE A 177 6.21 -13.28 -17.73
C ILE A 177 6.31 -14.39 -18.76
N THR A 178 7.41 -14.44 -19.51
CA THR A 178 7.75 -15.59 -20.36
C THR A 178 8.78 -16.45 -19.64
N ASN A 179 8.92 -17.71 -20.05
CA ASN A 179 9.96 -18.57 -19.50
C ASN A 179 11.36 -17.95 -19.67
N LYS A 180 11.68 -17.41 -20.87
CA LYS A 180 12.95 -16.74 -21.16
C LYS A 180 13.23 -15.57 -20.22
N VAL A 181 12.21 -14.74 -19.97
CA VAL A 181 12.33 -13.58 -19.08
C VAL A 181 12.52 -14.02 -17.63
N CYS A 182 11.74 -15.01 -17.16
CA CYS A 182 11.86 -15.57 -15.81
C CYS A 182 13.25 -16.17 -15.55
N ARG A 183 13.81 -16.87 -16.55
CA ARG A 183 15.18 -17.39 -16.50
C ARG A 183 16.22 -16.29 -16.27
N GLY A 184 16.14 -15.20 -17.05
CA GLY A 184 17.03 -14.06 -16.88
C GLY A 184 16.85 -13.39 -15.51
N PHE A 185 15.60 -13.22 -15.09
CA PHE A 185 15.28 -12.59 -13.82
C PHE A 185 15.73 -13.40 -12.60
N LEU A 186 15.53 -14.72 -12.58
CA LEU A 186 15.95 -15.59 -11.48
C LEU A 186 17.40 -16.08 -11.59
N GLN A 187 18.08 -15.76 -12.69
CA GLN A 187 19.40 -16.31 -13.06
C GLN A 187 19.40 -17.85 -13.10
N ILE A 188 18.37 -18.44 -13.73
CA ILE A 188 18.22 -19.89 -13.90
C ILE A 188 18.38 -20.25 -15.37
N GLU A 189 19.37 -21.08 -15.68
CA GLU A 189 19.62 -21.50 -17.06
C GLU A 189 18.67 -22.61 -17.55
N ASP A 190 18.13 -23.42 -16.65
CA ASP A 190 17.28 -24.53 -17.06
C ASP A 190 15.83 -24.08 -17.34
N LYS A 191 15.40 -24.23 -18.59
CA LYS A 191 14.00 -23.96 -19.01
C LYS A 191 13.00 -24.88 -18.31
N PHE A 192 13.37 -26.13 -18.02
CA PHE A 192 12.45 -27.12 -17.46
C PHE A 192 12.16 -26.82 -15.98
N THR A 193 13.16 -26.35 -15.25
CA THR A 193 13.02 -25.80 -13.89
C THR A 193 11.97 -24.69 -13.84
N ILE A 194 12.05 -23.70 -14.74
CA ILE A 194 11.05 -22.62 -14.79
C ILE A 194 9.67 -23.16 -15.18
N SER A 195 9.59 -24.09 -16.13
CA SER A 195 8.31 -24.72 -16.48
C SER A 195 7.69 -25.47 -15.29
N ARG A 196 8.49 -26.13 -14.45
CA ARG A 196 8.02 -26.79 -13.22
C ARG A 196 7.59 -25.76 -12.16
N LEU A 197 8.32 -24.65 -12.04
CA LEU A 197 7.95 -23.54 -11.16
C LEU A 197 6.58 -22.98 -11.54
N PHE A 198 6.37 -22.62 -12.81
CA PHE A 198 5.09 -22.09 -13.29
C PHE A 198 3.91 -23.05 -13.06
N LYS A 199 4.13 -24.37 -13.10
CA LYS A 199 3.07 -25.35 -12.78
C LYS A 199 2.59 -25.27 -11.33
N LYS A 200 3.46 -24.87 -10.40
CA LYS A 200 3.14 -24.64 -8.97
C LYS A 200 2.45 -23.29 -8.72
N MET A 201 2.36 -22.44 -9.73
CA MET A 201 1.81 -21.08 -9.61
C MET A 201 0.42 -20.99 -10.27
N ASN A 202 -0.40 -20.05 -9.81
CA ASN A 202 -1.69 -19.71 -10.41
C ASN A 202 -1.49 -18.71 -11.55
N LEU A 203 -0.83 -19.18 -12.61
CA LEU A 203 -0.56 -18.40 -13.82
C LEU A 203 -1.40 -18.92 -14.98
N THR A 204 -2.08 -18.00 -15.68
CA THR A 204 -2.86 -18.32 -16.88
C THR A 204 -1.95 -18.25 -18.11
N PRO A 205 -1.77 -19.36 -18.85
CA PRO A 205 -1.01 -19.33 -20.08
C PRO A 205 -1.80 -18.66 -21.20
N ILE A 206 -1.17 -17.72 -21.89
CA ILE A 206 -1.71 -16.99 -23.05
C ILE A 206 -0.83 -17.31 -24.26
N GLY A 207 -1.45 -17.76 -25.35
CA GLY A 207 -0.78 -18.09 -26.61
C GLY A 207 -0.19 -19.50 -26.70
N ASN A 208 0.30 -19.85 -27.90
CA ASN A 208 0.72 -21.20 -28.26
C ASN A 208 2.25 -21.33 -28.37
N THR A 209 2.79 -22.43 -27.86
CA THR A 209 4.18 -22.88 -28.09
C THR A 209 5.27 -21.88 -27.68
N LYS A 210 6.04 -21.33 -28.63
CA LYS A 210 7.28 -20.55 -28.42
C LYS A 210 7.04 -19.14 -27.90
N SER A 211 5.84 -18.58 -28.08
CA SER A 211 5.45 -17.26 -27.61
C SER A 211 4.55 -17.31 -26.37
N ARG A 212 4.48 -18.46 -25.67
CA ARG A 212 3.64 -18.60 -24.48
C ARG A 212 4.04 -17.59 -23.41
N VAL A 213 3.09 -16.75 -23.04
CA VAL A 213 3.16 -15.79 -21.95
C VAL A 213 2.35 -16.35 -20.78
N TYR A 214 2.80 -16.11 -19.56
CA TYR A 214 2.09 -16.48 -18.35
C TYR A 214 1.61 -15.21 -17.66
N HIS A 215 0.31 -15.10 -17.41
CA HIS A 215 -0.33 -13.96 -16.77
C HIS A 215 -0.71 -14.28 -15.33
N TYR A 216 -0.46 -13.35 -14.41
CA TYR A 216 -0.87 -13.46 -13.01
C TYR A 216 -2.12 -12.63 -12.73
N ASP A 217 -3.15 -13.26 -12.17
CA ASP A 217 -4.34 -12.59 -11.62
C ASP A 217 -4.14 -12.27 -10.14
N TYR A 218 -4.05 -10.99 -9.81
CA TYR A 218 -3.83 -10.49 -8.45
C TYR A 218 -4.98 -10.78 -7.48
N ASN A 219 -6.14 -11.21 -7.96
CA ASN A 219 -7.25 -11.64 -7.11
C ASN A 219 -7.04 -13.03 -6.52
N GLN A 220 -5.97 -13.72 -6.91
CA GLN A 220 -5.65 -15.08 -6.48
C GLN A 220 -4.24 -15.14 -5.87
N PRO A 221 -3.98 -16.06 -4.93
CA PRO A 221 -2.62 -16.28 -4.44
C PRO A 221 -1.71 -16.71 -5.60
N LEU A 222 -0.48 -16.19 -5.65
CA LEU A 222 0.45 -16.49 -6.74
C LEU A 222 0.84 -17.97 -6.81
N PHE A 223 0.95 -18.64 -5.67
CA PHE A 223 1.30 -20.06 -5.56
C PHE A 223 0.09 -20.89 -5.17
N LYS A 224 0.03 -22.12 -5.71
CA LYS A 224 -0.97 -23.12 -5.34
C LYS A 224 -0.65 -23.64 -3.94
N LYS A 225 -1.68 -23.76 -3.10
CA LYS A 225 -1.59 -24.44 -1.80
C LYS A 225 -1.47 -25.95 -2.01
#